data_AF-A0A2E8CQX3-F1
#
_entry.id   AF-A0A2E8CQX3-F1
#
_cell.length_a   1.000
_cell.length_b   1.000
_cell.length_c   1.000
_cell.angle_alpha   90.00
_cell.angle_beta   90.00
_cell.angle_gamma   90.00
#
_symmetry.space_group_name_H-M   'P 1'
#
loop_
_entity.id
_entity.type
_entity.pdbx_description
1 polymer ?
#
loop_
_entity_poly.entity_id
_entity_poly.type
_entity_poly.pdbx_seq_one_letter_code
_entity_poly.pdbx_strand_id
1 'polypeptide(L)'
;MCSSLFPSIKLIRVVLASLATGSMVALSGCSLIGPTLGMGLALAPLKLAFACIPEGTQIDTLDGSVSIETIRAGDVVVGYDGQPVRVQQIHSYLEDTKSDFYQVKFSNGGIVDLCSMHRIGGIRAKQLEVGSVISGGQVVTEIKTYQGVKYSYDLLTEDLGYRIEGIPVNSMIEEMYEAGRTGTIED
;
A
#
# COMPACT_ATOMS: atom_id res chain seq x y z
N MET A 1 -50.97 -1.16 67.56
CA MET A 1 -50.31 -1.62 66.32
C MET A 1 -49.33 -0.54 65.91
N CYS A 2 -48.06 -0.67 66.28
CA CYS A 2 -46.99 0.21 65.86
C CYS A 2 -45.69 -0.61 65.90
N SER A 3 -45.10 -0.75 64.72
CA SER A 3 -43.91 -1.52 64.38
C SER A 3 -42.63 -0.84 64.86
N SER A 4 -41.78 -1.56 65.59
CA SER A 4 -40.35 -1.22 65.70
C SER A 4 -39.55 -2.48 66.05
N LEU A 5 -38.76 -2.96 65.08
CA LEU A 5 -37.78 -4.04 65.26
C LEU A 5 -36.57 -3.77 64.36
N PHE A 6 -35.55 -3.17 64.95
CA PHE A 6 -34.11 -3.31 64.68
C PHE A 6 -33.45 -2.92 66.02
N PRO A 7 -32.27 -3.45 66.44
CA PRO A 7 -31.13 -3.83 65.60
C PRO A 7 -30.34 -5.08 66.08
N SER A 8 -29.38 -5.56 65.29
CA SER A 8 -27.97 -5.60 65.72
C SER A 8 -27.09 -6.41 64.76
N ILE A 9 -26.02 -5.72 64.38
CA ILE A 9 -24.85 -6.15 63.62
C ILE A 9 -24.02 -7.12 64.44
N LYS A 10 -23.52 -8.18 63.79
CA LYS A 10 -22.27 -8.96 64.04
C LYS A 10 -22.34 -10.16 63.08
N LEU A 11 -21.31 -10.62 62.38
CA LEU A 11 -19.88 -10.51 62.55
C LEU A 11 -19.25 -10.92 61.20
N ILE A 12 -18.25 -10.14 60.77
CA ILE A 12 -17.37 -10.46 59.64
C ILE A 12 -16.73 -11.85 59.88
N ARG A 13 -16.84 -12.75 58.89
CA ARG A 13 -15.94 -13.89 58.75
C ARG A 13 -15.23 -13.78 57.41
N VAL A 14 -14.01 -13.28 57.48
CA VAL A 14 -12.96 -13.48 56.48
C VAL A 14 -12.69 -14.98 56.43
N VAL A 15 -12.86 -15.59 55.26
CA VAL A 15 -12.19 -16.85 54.91
C VAL A 15 -11.51 -16.62 53.56
N LEU A 16 -10.20 -16.44 53.65
CA LEU A 16 -9.26 -16.63 52.55
C LEU A 16 -9.39 -18.08 52.07
N ALA A 17 -9.73 -18.26 50.80
CA ALA A 17 -9.48 -19.52 50.10
C ALA A 17 -8.95 -19.17 48.70
N SER A 18 -7.67 -18.83 48.67
CA SER A 18 -6.85 -18.86 47.48
C SER A 18 -6.70 -20.31 47.02
N LEU A 19 -7.48 -20.73 46.02
CA LEU A 19 -7.12 -21.83 45.15
C LEU A 19 -7.02 -21.32 43.72
N ALA A 20 -5.77 -21.10 43.33
CA ALA A 20 -5.36 -21.06 41.94
C ALA A 20 -5.58 -22.45 41.33
N THR A 21 -6.55 -22.58 40.44
CA THR A 21 -6.55 -23.62 39.42
C THR A 21 -6.45 -22.90 38.09
N GLY A 22 -5.22 -22.81 37.60
CA GLY A 22 -4.91 -22.29 36.28
C GLY A 22 -5.55 -23.16 35.22
N SER A 23 -6.49 -22.57 34.48
CA SER A 23 -6.82 -23.07 33.15
C SER A 23 -5.61 -22.78 32.26
N MET A 24 -4.77 -23.80 32.07
CA MET A 24 -3.79 -23.81 30.99
C MET A 24 -4.54 -23.79 29.67
N VAL A 25 -4.68 -22.59 29.08
CA VAL A 25 -4.95 -22.46 27.65
C VAL A 25 -3.67 -22.91 26.97
N ALA A 26 -3.70 -24.12 26.42
CA ALA A 26 -2.66 -24.61 25.53
C ALA A 26 -2.66 -23.73 24.27
N LEU A 27 -1.81 -22.71 24.26
CA LEU A 27 -1.40 -21.96 23.07
C LEU A 27 -0.51 -22.87 22.21
N SER A 28 -1.12 -23.86 21.58
CA SER A 28 -0.53 -24.55 20.44
C SER A 28 -0.89 -23.75 19.19
N GLY A 29 -0.06 -22.79 18.83
CA GLY A 29 -0.20 -22.05 17.58
C GLY A 29 0.56 -20.72 17.60
N CYS A 30 1.70 -20.70 16.92
CA CYS A 30 2.50 -19.53 16.54
C CYS A 30 2.96 -18.62 17.68
N SER A 31 4.24 -18.77 18.05
CA SER A 31 5.04 -17.79 18.77
C SER A 31 5.06 -16.43 18.06
N LEU A 32 4.04 -15.59 18.27
CA LEU A 32 3.99 -14.19 17.82
C LEU A 32 3.07 -13.39 18.76
N ILE A 33 3.28 -13.49 20.07
CA ILE A 33 2.74 -12.53 21.02
C ILE A 33 3.92 -11.85 21.72
N GLY A 34 4.37 -10.77 21.08
CA GLY A 34 5.33 -9.79 21.60
C GLY A 34 5.82 -8.86 20.48
N PRO A 35 5.86 -7.52 20.63
CA PRO A 35 5.18 -6.66 21.58
C PRO A 35 3.90 -6.05 20.96
N THR A 36 2.74 -6.38 21.53
CA THR A 36 1.51 -5.61 21.34
C THR A 36 1.54 -4.40 22.26
N LEU A 37 1.96 -3.23 21.74
CA LEU A 37 1.73 -1.85 22.22
C LEU A 37 2.89 -0.95 21.73
N GLY A 38 2.86 -0.55 20.46
CA GLY A 38 3.84 0.40 19.90
C GLY A 38 3.69 0.70 18.41
N MET A 39 3.18 -0.24 17.61
CA MET A 39 3.05 -0.07 16.14
C MET A 39 1.65 0.35 15.67
N GLY A 40 0.84 0.93 16.57
CA GLY A 40 -0.59 1.18 16.29
C GLY A 40 -0.93 2.40 15.44
N LEU A 41 0.03 3.26 15.04
CA LEU A 41 -0.31 4.65 14.68
C LEU A 41 0.46 5.30 13.52
N ALA A 42 0.83 4.57 12.45
CA ALA A 42 1.42 5.23 11.27
C ALA A 42 1.04 4.66 9.88
N LEU A 43 0.18 3.65 9.76
CA LEU A 43 -0.10 3.05 8.43
C LEU A 43 -1.16 3.81 7.61
N ALA A 44 -2.16 4.42 8.27
CA ALA A 44 -3.22 5.17 7.60
C ALA A 44 -2.72 6.41 6.79
N PRO A 45 -1.84 7.28 7.32
CA PRO A 45 -1.31 8.40 6.54
C PRO A 45 -0.42 7.96 5.38
N LEU A 46 0.14 6.76 5.44
CA LEU A 46 1.00 6.24 4.37
C LEU A 46 0.21 5.91 3.11
N LYS A 47 -0.97 5.30 3.25
CA LYS A 47 -1.89 5.08 2.12
C LYS A 47 -2.27 6.40 1.44
N LEU A 48 -2.43 7.48 2.20
CA LEU A 48 -2.73 8.81 1.65
C LEU A 48 -1.55 9.41 0.88
N ALA A 49 -0.31 8.98 1.14
CA ALA A 49 0.86 9.46 0.41
C ALA A 49 1.05 8.72 -0.93
N PHE A 50 0.56 7.50 -1.09
CA PHE A 50 0.85 6.65 -2.25
C PHE A 50 -0.43 6.16 -2.94
N ALA A 51 -1.17 7.08 -3.57
CA ALA A 51 -2.05 6.65 -4.67
C ALA A 51 -1.18 5.97 -5.76
N CYS A 52 -1.63 4.91 -6.41
CA CYS A 52 -0.76 4.14 -7.32
C CYS A 52 -1.12 4.42 -8.79
N ILE A 53 -1.21 3.39 -9.62
CA ILE A 53 -1.58 3.46 -11.03
C ILE A 53 -3.10 3.30 -11.18
N PRO A 54 -3.83 4.17 -11.89
CA PRO A 54 -5.27 4.06 -12.06
C PRO A 54 -5.73 2.72 -12.66
N GLU A 55 -6.94 2.29 -12.27
CA GLU A 55 -7.66 1.20 -12.94
C GLU A 55 -7.79 1.44 -14.45
N GLY A 56 -7.70 0.36 -15.23
CA GLY A 56 -7.78 0.41 -16.69
C GLY A 56 -6.46 0.77 -17.38
N THR A 57 -5.39 1.08 -16.64
CA THR A 57 -4.06 1.27 -17.23
C THR A 57 -3.58 -0.01 -17.89
N GLN A 58 -3.06 0.13 -19.11
CA GLN A 58 -2.57 -0.96 -19.94
C GLN A 58 -1.10 -1.26 -19.63
N ILE A 59 -0.82 -2.41 -19.03
CA ILE A 59 0.53 -2.89 -18.72
C ILE A 59 1.05 -3.72 -19.87
N ASP A 60 2.31 -3.49 -20.25
CA ASP A 60 2.96 -4.21 -21.33
C ASP A 60 3.24 -5.67 -20.94
N THR A 61 2.88 -6.60 -21.82
CA THR A 61 3.25 -8.02 -21.76
C THR A 61 3.86 -8.46 -23.08
N LEU A 62 4.38 -9.69 -23.14
CA LEU A 62 4.93 -10.24 -24.38
C LEU A 62 3.89 -10.45 -25.48
N ASP A 63 2.62 -10.61 -25.11
CA ASP A 63 1.51 -10.91 -26.02
C ASP A 63 0.66 -9.66 -26.34
N GLY A 64 1.12 -8.48 -25.95
CA GLY A 64 0.38 -7.22 -26.03
C GLY A 64 0.13 -6.64 -24.63
N SER A 65 -0.74 -5.66 -24.52
CA SER A 65 -1.02 -5.01 -23.24
C SER A 65 -2.32 -5.50 -22.60
N VAL A 66 -2.31 -5.61 -21.27
CA VAL A 66 -3.45 -6.06 -20.46
C VAL A 66 -3.77 -5.03 -19.38
N SER A 67 -5.02 -4.95 -18.94
CA SER A 67 -5.38 -3.98 -17.91
C SER A 67 -4.85 -4.40 -16.54
N ILE A 68 -4.33 -3.44 -15.77
CA ILE A 68 -3.63 -3.69 -14.51
C ILE A 68 -4.48 -4.47 -13.50
N GLU A 69 -5.80 -4.24 -13.45
CA GLU A 69 -6.72 -4.93 -12.54
C GLU A 69 -6.92 -6.42 -12.86
N THR A 70 -6.51 -6.88 -14.04
CA THR A 70 -6.61 -8.30 -14.45
C THR A 70 -5.36 -9.11 -14.11
N ILE A 71 -4.24 -8.44 -13.85
CA ILE A 71 -2.95 -9.08 -13.54
C ILE A 71 -3.03 -9.82 -12.20
N ARG A 72 -2.39 -10.99 -12.13
CA ARG A 72 -2.31 -11.87 -10.95
C ARG A 72 -0.86 -12.19 -10.62
N ALA A 73 -0.61 -12.50 -9.34
CA ALA A 73 0.69 -12.98 -8.92
C ALA A 73 1.03 -14.27 -9.69
N GLY A 74 2.24 -14.35 -10.22
CA GLY A 74 2.67 -15.42 -11.12
C GLY A 74 2.62 -15.07 -12.61
N ASP A 75 1.85 -14.05 -13.01
CA ASP A 75 1.83 -13.56 -14.39
C ASP A 75 3.19 -12.99 -14.80
N VAL A 76 3.44 -12.95 -16.11
CA VAL A 76 4.67 -12.39 -16.69
C VAL A 76 4.33 -11.11 -17.45
N VAL A 77 5.00 -10.02 -17.09
CA VAL A 77 4.88 -8.71 -17.72
C VAL A 77 6.24 -8.26 -18.26
N VAL A 78 6.25 -7.20 -19.05
CA VAL A 78 7.50 -6.52 -19.39
C VAL A 78 7.95 -5.68 -18.19
N GLY A 79 9.09 -6.08 -17.61
CA GLY A 79 9.70 -5.43 -16.46
C GLY A 79 10.29 -4.07 -16.78
N TYR A 80 10.71 -3.37 -15.73
CA TYR A 80 11.30 -2.04 -15.80
C TYR A 80 12.43 -1.95 -16.84
N ASP A 81 13.33 -2.93 -16.88
CA ASP A 81 14.46 -2.96 -17.83
C ASP A 81 14.08 -3.49 -19.23
N GLY A 82 12.79 -3.74 -19.47
CA GLY A 82 12.26 -4.24 -20.74
C GLY A 82 12.39 -5.75 -20.91
N GLN A 83 12.86 -6.47 -19.88
CA GLN A 83 12.92 -7.93 -19.87
C GLN A 83 11.64 -8.53 -19.27
N PRO A 84 11.24 -9.76 -19.64
CA PRO A 84 10.11 -10.42 -19.00
C PRO A 84 10.39 -10.70 -17.53
N VAL A 85 9.46 -10.33 -16.65
CA VAL A 85 9.56 -10.54 -15.19
C VAL A 85 8.26 -11.08 -14.63
N ARG A 86 8.36 -11.86 -13.56
CA ARG A 86 7.17 -12.35 -12.85
C ARG A 86 6.63 -11.29 -11.90
N VAL A 87 5.31 -11.17 -11.85
CA VAL A 87 4.60 -10.42 -10.82
C VAL A 87 4.59 -11.24 -9.53
N GLN A 88 5.13 -10.68 -8.45
CA GLN A 88 5.17 -11.30 -7.13
C GLN A 88 3.93 -10.96 -6.30
N GLN A 89 3.49 -9.70 -6.35
CA GLN A 89 2.35 -9.21 -5.59
C GLN A 89 1.58 -8.15 -6.38
N ILE A 90 0.30 -8.02 -6.08
CA ILE A 90 -0.53 -6.91 -6.54
C ILE A 90 -1.17 -6.28 -5.32
N HIS A 91 -1.03 -4.97 -5.21
CA HIS A 91 -1.79 -4.19 -4.26
C HIS A 91 -2.88 -3.41 -4.98
N SER A 92 -4.09 -3.43 -4.42
CA SER A 92 -5.21 -2.63 -4.91
C SER A 92 -5.72 -1.70 -3.82
N TYR A 93 -6.06 -0.49 -4.22
CA TYR A 93 -6.43 0.58 -3.31
C TYR A 93 -7.74 1.22 -3.77
N LEU A 94 -8.68 1.35 -2.84
CA LEU A 94 -9.78 2.30 -2.97
C LEU A 94 -9.25 3.72 -2.70
N GLU A 95 -9.46 4.61 -3.67
CA GLU A 95 -8.96 5.98 -3.69
C GLU A 95 -10.03 7.00 -3.23
N ASP A 96 -9.55 8.15 -2.72
CA ASP A 96 -10.38 9.35 -2.68
C ASP A 96 -10.44 9.94 -4.08
N THR A 97 -11.65 10.09 -4.61
CA THR A 97 -11.89 10.71 -5.93
C THR A 97 -11.38 12.15 -6.05
N LYS A 98 -11.00 12.81 -4.94
CA LYS A 98 -10.38 14.15 -4.92
C LYS A 98 -8.85 14.12 -4.97
N SER A 99 -8.23 12.94 -4.92
CA SER A 99 -6.77 12.81 -5.06
C SER A 99 -6.34 13.23 -6.46
N ASP A 100 -5.22 13.95 -6.53
CA ASP A 100 -4.64 14.38 -7.80
C ASP A 100 -3.82 13.26 -8.45
N PHE A 101 -4.13 13.01 -9.73
CA PHE A 101 -3.40 12.14 -10.62
C PHE A 101 -2.79 12.95 -11.76
N TYR A 102 -1.71 12.44 -12.30
CA TYR A 102 -0.94 13.02 -13.38
C TYR A 102 -1.11 12.16 -14.60
N GLN A 103 -1.36 12.79 -15.75
CA GLN A 103 -1.24 12.18 -17.06
C GLN A 103 0.02 12.73 -17.71
N VAL A 104 1.04 11.89 -17.88
CA VAL A 104 2.35 12.28 -18.40
C VAL A 104 2.53 11.70 -19.79
N LYS A 105 2.74 12.56 -20.78
CA LYS A 105 2.97 12.16 -22.17
C LYS A 105 4.45 12.23 -22.52
N PHE A 106 4.95 11.22 -23.21
CA PHE A 106 6.36 11.08 -23.58
C PHE A 106 6.61 11.26 -25.09
N SER A 107 7.88 11.43 -25.45
CA SER A 107 8.34 11.65 -26.83
C SER A 107 8.04 10.50 -27.79
N ASN A 108 7.93 9.27 -27.31
CA ASN A 108 7.47 8.11 -28.11
C ASN A 108 5.95 8.12 -28.36
N GLY A 109 5.23 9.12 -27.83
CA GLY A 109 3.77 9.22 -27.88
C GLY A 109 3.06 8.52 -26.72
N GLY A 110 3.79 7.77 -25.90
CA GLY A 110 3.24 7.00 -24.79
C GLY A 110 2.70 7.89 -23.67
N ILE A 111 1.68 7.42 -22.97
CA ILE A 111 1.00 8.12 -21.88
C ILE A 111 1.01 7.24 -20.63
N VAL A 112 1.45 7.81 -19.50
CA VAL A 112 1.39 7.17 -18.19
C VAL A 112 0.53 8.01 -17.27
N ASP A 113 -0.54 7.41 -16.77
CA ASP A 113 -1.38 7.97 -15.73
C ASP A 113 -0.98 7.38 -14.36
N LEU A 114 -0.73 8.23 -13.37
CA LEU A 114 -0.20 7.83 -12.06
C LEU A 114 -0.41 8.93 -11.01
N CYS A 115 -0.30 8.60 -9.72
CA CYS A 115 -0.33 9.63 -8.68
C CYS A 115 0.98 10.44 -8.60
N SER A 116 0.91 11.58 -7.90
CA SER A 116 2.03 12.50 -7.63
C SER A 116 3.30 11.85 -7.06
N MET A 117 3.18 10.81 -6.24
CA MET A 117 4.29 10.18 -5.53
C MET A 117 4.86 8.95 -6.25
N HIS A 118 4.15 8.40 -7.22
CA HIS A 118 4.58 7.22 -7.97
C HIS A 118 5.72 7.59 -8.93
N ARG A 119 6.66 6.67 -9.19
CA ARG A 119 7.87 6.97 -9.96
C ARG A 119 7.82 6.47 -11.40
N ILE A 120 8.31 7.29 -12.32
CA ILE A 120 8.60 6.93 -13.71
C ILE A 120 10.10 7.07 -13.93
N GLY A 121 10.75 5.99 -14.34
CA GLY A 121 12.19 5.99 -14.59
C GLY A 121 13.02 6.42 -13.36
N GLY A 122 12.54 6.14 -12.15
CA GLY A 122 13.17 6.53 -10.87
C GLY A 122 12.77 7.91 -10.33
N ILE A 123 12.06 8.74 -11.09
CA ILE A 123 11.69 10.11 -10.70
C ILE A 123 10.23 10.14 -10.27
N ARG A 124 9.90 10.77 -9.13
CA ARG A 124 8.49 10.91 -8.71
C ARG A 124 7.72 11.79 -9.69
N ALA A 125 6.45 11.45 -9.95
CA ALA A 125 5.62 12.21 -10.89
C ALA A 125 5.55 13.71 -10.56
N LYS A 126 5.46 14.06 -9.26
CA LYS A 126 5.44 15.46 -8.78
C LYS A 126 6.73 16.24 -9.07
N GLN A 127 7.83 15.55 -9.36
CA GLN A 127 9.13 16.13 -9.69
C GLN A 127 9.39 16.17 -11.20
N LEU A 128 8.50 15.60 -12.02
CA LEU A 128 8.61 15.69 -13.47
C LEU A 128 8.21 17.07 -13.96
N GLU A 129 8.99 17.58 -14.90
CA GLU A 129 8.70 18.79 -15.67
C GLU A 129 8.72 18.47 -17.17
N VAL A 130 8.02 19.27 -17.99
CA VAL A 130 8.15 19.17 -19.45
C VAL A 130 9.60 19.41 -19.85
N GLY A 131 10.15 18.49 -20.65
CA GLY A 131 11.57 18.45 -21.00
C GLY A 131 12.41 17.52 -20.13
N SER A 132 11.87 16.96 -19.03
CA SER A 132 12.57 15.96 -18.22
C SER A 132 12.90 14.73 -19.06
N VAL A 133 14.12 14.20 -18.91
CA VAL A 133 14.55 12.95 -19.54
C VAL A 133 14.55 11.87 -18.47
N ILE A 134 13.74 10.83 -18.66
CA ILE A 134 13.67 9.70 -17.73
C ILE A 134 14.65 8.59 -18.15
N SER A 135 14.82 7.58 -17.28
CA SER A 135 15.51 6.34 -17.65
C SER A 135 14.95 5.76 -18.95
N GLY A 136 15.82 5.30 -19.85
CA GLY A 136 15.45 4.87 -21.20
C GLY A 136 15.38 5.99 -22.25
N GLY A 137 15.69 7.24 -21.87
CA GLY A 137 15.90 8.35 -22.80
C GLY A 137 14.62 9.02 -23.33
N GLN A 138 13.45 8.65 -22.80
CA GLN A 138 12.19 9.31 -23.16
C GLN A 138 12.09 10.69 -22.52
N VAL A 139 11.53 11.64 -23.27
CA VAL A 139 11.37 13.02 -22.85
C VAL A 139 9.91 13.28 -22.50
N VAL A 140 9.66 13.92 -21.36
CA VAL A 140 8.32 14.40 -21.00
C VAL A 140 7.93 15.55 -21.92
N THR A 141 6.80 15.41 -22.60
CA THR A 141 6.29 16.40 -23.57
C THR A 141 5.06 17.14 -23.06
N GLU A 142 4.29 16.54 -22.15
CA GLU A 142 3.08 17.13 -21.59
C GLU A 142 2.81 16.51 -20.22
N ILE A 143 2.29 17.33 -19.29
CA ILE A 143 1.79 16.87 -17.99
C ILE A 143 0.43 17.53 -17.78
N LYS A 144 -0.59 16.72 -17.49
CA LYS A 144 -1.91 17.19 -17.04
C LYS A 144 -2.21 16.64 -15.65
N THR A 145 -2.97 17.39 -14.86
CA THR A 145 -3.50 16.92 -13.58
C THR A 145 -5.00 16.68 -13.69
N TYR A 146 -5.49 15.59 -13.12
CA TYR A 146 -6.90 15.25 -13.09
C TYR A 146 -7.27 14.52 -11.79
N GLN A 147 -8.58 14.40 -11.56
CA GLN A 147 -9.17 13.76 -10.38
C GLN A 147 -10.23 12.75 -10.82
N GLY A 148 -10.83 12.03 -9.86
CA GLY A 148 -11.94 11.10 -10.11
C GLY A 148 -11.55 9.63 -10.24
N VAL A 149 -10.28 9.29 -10.02
CA VAL A 149 -9.82 7.90 -9.92
C VAL A 149 -10.43 7.25 -8.68
N LYS A 150 -11.04 6.06 -8.85
CA LYS A 150 -11.71 5.31 -7.77
C LYS A 150 -10.87 4.16 -7.24
N TYR A 151 -10.16 3.49 -8.13
CA TYR A 151 -9.28 2.38 -7.81
C TYR A 151 -7.91 2.64 -8.42
N SER A 152 -6.88 2.31 -7.66
CA SER A 152 -5.51 2.28 -8.13
C SER A 152 -4.84 0.96 -7.74
N TYR A 153 -3.76 0.64 -8.45
CA TYR A 153 -3.05 -0.62 -8.34
C TYR A 153 -1.55 -0.38 -8.40
N ASP A 154 -0.79 -1.26 -7.77
CA ASP A 154 0.64 -1.37 -7.99
C ASP A 154 1.07 -2.83 -8.07
N LEU A 155 2.16 -3.08 -8.77
CA LEU A 155 2.71 -4.41 -9.02
C LEU A 155 4.11 -4.51 -8.43
N LEU A 156 4.33 -5.49 -7.55
CA LEU A 156 5.67 -5.91 -7.17
C LEU A 156 6.12 -6.94 -8.19
N THR A 157 7.22 -6.68 -8.88
CA THR A 157 7.84 -7.59 -9.85
C THR A 157 9.15 -8.15 -9.31
N GLU A 158 9.77 -9.07 -10.06
CA GLU A 158 11.12 -9.57 -9.75
C GLU A 158 12.24 -8.55 -9.99
N ASP A 159 11.92 -7.41 -10.60
CA ASP A 159 12.82 -6.29 -10.84
C ASP A 159 12.27 -4.98 -10.22
N LEU A 160 12.69 -3.83 -10.74
CA LEU A 160 12.31 -2.52 -10.21
C LEU A 160 10.87 -2.09 -10.55
N GLY A 161 10.14 -2.83 -11.39
CA GLY A 161 8.77 -2.49 -11.77
C GLY A 161 8.32 -3.06 -13.12
N TYR A 162 7.68 -2.25 -13.94
CA TYR A 162 7.00 -2.70 -15.16
C TYR A 162 6.99 -1.60 -16.21
N ARG A 163 6.36 -1.87 -17.35
CA ARG A 163 6.18 -0.89 -18.42
C ARG A 163 4.74 -0.63 -18.78
N ILE A 164 4.50 0.64 -19.12
CA ILE A 164 3.25 1.16 -19.68
C ILE A 164 3.62 1.85 -20.98
N GLU A 165 3.18 1.34 -22.12
CA GLU A 165 3.47 1.89 -23.45
C GLU A 165 4.98 2.10 -23.70
N GLY A 166 5.78 1.14 -23.23
CA GLY A 166 7.23 1.14 -23.31
C GLY A 166 7.92 2.08 -22.32
N ILE A 167 7.19 2.78 -21.45
CA ILE A 167 7.74 3.69 -20.43
C ILE A 167 8.02 2.93 -19.14
N PRO A 168 9.25 3.01 -18.57
CA PRO A 168 9.58 2.31 -17.33
C PRO A 168 8.93 2.98 -16.11
N VAL A 169 8.16 2.20 -15.35
CA VAL A 169 7.44 2.61 -14.14
C VAL A 169 7.88 1.75 -12.97
N ASN A 170 8.19 2.37 -11.85
CA ASN A 170 8.72 1.66 -10.69
C ASN A 170 7.59 1.04 -9.87
N SER A 171 7.84 -0.15 -9.30
CA SER A 171 7.06 -0.61 -8.16
C SER A 171 7.32 0.31 -6.97
N MET A 172 6.27 0.72 -6.27
CA MET A 172 6.33 1.50 -5.04
C MET A 172 6.08 0.63 -3.81
N ILE A 173 5.76 -0.66 -3.96
CA ILE A 173 5.36 -1.54 -2.84
C ILE A 173 6.45 -1.66 -1.77
N GLU A 174 7.72 -1.82 -2.17
CA GLU A 174 8.84 -1.89 -1.22
C GLU A 174 9.09 -0.53 -0.55
N GLU A 175 9.01 0.57 -1.32
CA GLU A 175 9.16 1.92 -0.78
C GLU A 175 8.05 2.25 0.24
N MET A 176 6.81 1.82 -0.05
CA MET A 176 5.68 1.94 0.88
C MET A 176 5.88 1.09 2.12
N TYR A 177 6.39 -0.13 1.99
CA TYR A 177 6.70 -0.96 3.15
C TYR A 177 7.74 -0.28 4.05
N GLU A 178 8.83 0.21 3.45
CA GLU A 178 9.89 0.89 4.19
C GLU A 178 9.42 2.20 4.81
N ALA A 179 8.62 3.00 4.11
CA ALA A 179 8.03 4.21 4.67
C ALA A 179 7.06 3.89 5.82
N GLY A 180 6.30 2.80 5.74
CA GLY A 180 5.44 2.32 6.82
C GLY A 180 6.24 1.85 8.04
N ARG A 181 7.39 1.22 7.80
CA ARG A 181 8.30 0.71 8.83
C ARG A 181 9.06 1.83 9.54
N THR A 182 9.49 2.86 8.81
CA THR A 182 10.37 3.93 9.29
C THR A 182 9.62 5.20 9.68
N GLY A 183 8.43 5.42 9.12
CA GLY A 183 7.70 6.68 9.21
C GLY A 183 8.26 7.80 8.32
N THR A 184 9.18 7.49 7.40
CA THR A 184 9.83 8.46 6.51
C THR A 184 9.71 8.06 5.05
N ILE A 185 9.50 9.04 4.16
CA ILE A 185 9.53 8.84 2.71
C ILE A 185 10.84 9.43 2.18
N GLU A 186 11.63 8.62 1.49
CA GLU A 186 12.89 9.06 0.88
C GLU A 186 12.62 9.72 -0.48
N ASP A 187 13.28 10.84 -0.79
CA ASP A 187 13.11 11.53 -2.08
C ASP A 187 13.94 10.90 -3.20
#